data_AF-A0A354FGU4-F1
#
_entry.id   AF-A0A354FGU4-F1
#
_cell.length_a   1.000
_cell.length_b   1.000
_cell.length_c   1.000
_cell.angle_alpha   90.00
_cell.angle_beta   90.00
_cell.angle_gamma   90.00
#
_symmetry.space_group_name_H-M   'P 1'
#
loop_
_entity.id
_entity.type
_entity.pdbx_description
1 polymer ?
#
loop_
_entity_poly.entity_id
_entity_poly.type
_entity_poly.pdbx_seq_one_letter_code
_entity_poly.pdbx_strand_id
1 'polypeptide(L)'
;MKRKSKIFACVLFLMAFVAIACLGPSTAIAQDLVTSGGEIHVPEGEQVNSTVVLFGSTRVDGEVWQDVVTILGTTEINGKAGSVVTIGGPASINGTTW
;
A
#
# COMPACT_ATOMS: atom_id res chain seq x y z
N MET A 1 -1.46 -28.90 44.82
CA MET A 1 -0.44 -28.15 44.03
C MET A 1 -0.51 -28.41 42.52
N LYS A 2 -0.72 -29.64 42.02
CA LYS A 2 -0.71 -29.97 40.58
C LYS A 2 -1.72 -29.19 39.69
N ARG A 3 -2.93 -28.88 40.17
CA ARG A 3 -3.97 -28.17 39.37
C ARG A 3 -3.65 -26.67 39.16
N LYS A 4 -3.05 -26.01 40.15
CA LYS A 4 -2.63 -24.59 40.06
C LYS A 4 -1.46 -24.41 39.09
N SER A 5 -0.53 -25.37 39.04
CA SER A 5 0.62 -25.37 38.12
C SER A 5 0.20 -25.48 36.64
N LYS A 6 -0.82 -26.29 36.32
CA LYS A 6 -1.36 -26.40 34.94
C LYS A 6 -2.03 -25.11 34.47
N ILE A 7 -2.78 -24.45 35.36
CA ILE A 7 -3.44 -23.17 35.05
C ILE A 7 -2.39 -22.08 34.82
N PHE A 8 -1.37 -22.03 35.67
CA PHE A 8 -0.29 -21.05 35.54
C PHE A 8 0.49 -21.23 34.21
N ALA A 9 0.79 -22.48 33.83
CA ALA A 9 1.42 -22.79 32.56
C ALA A 9 0.54 -22.39 31.35
N CYS A 10 -0.78 -22.61 31.44
CA CYS A 10 -1.73 -22.24 30.39
C CYS A 10 -1.81 -20.72 30.19
N VAL A 11 -1.85 -19.96 31.29
CA VAL A 11 -1.86 -18.49 31.24
C VAL A 11 -0.55 -17.95 30.64
N LEU A 12 0.59 -18.54 31.02
CA LEU A 12 1.89 -18.12 30.51
C LEU A 12 2.03 -18.40 29.00
N PHE A 13 1.47 -19.52 28.54
CA PHE A 13 1.43 -19.87 27.12
C PHE A 13 0.53 -18.92 26.31
N LEU A 14 -0.65 -18.58 26.83
CA LEU A 14 -1.56 -17.61 26.21
C LEU A 14 -0.93 -16.21 26.09
N MET A 15 -0.26 -15.74 27.14
CA MET A 15 0.43 -14.44 27.13
C MET A 15 1.58 -14.41 26.11
N ALA A 16 2.34 -15.50 25.98
CA ALA A 16 3.36 -15.63 24.95
C ALA A 16 2.76 -15.59 23.54
N PHE A 17 1.62 -16.24 23.32
CA PHE A 17 0.93 -16.25 22.03
C PHE A 17 0.43 -14.87 21.61
N VAL A 18 -0.12 -14.10 22.56
CA VAL A 18 -0.55 -12.71 22.32
C VAL A 18 0.65 -11.80 22.02
N ALA A 19 1.76 -11.95 22.76
CA ALA A 19 2.97 -11.17 22.50
C ALA A 19 3.54 -11.44 21.10
N ILE A 20 3.51 -12.69 20.62
CA ILE A 20 3.94 -13.05 19.26
C ILE A 20 3.00 -12.44 18.21
N ALA A 21 1.68 -12.46 18.45
CA ALA A 21 0.70 -11.89 17.51
C ALA A 21 0.84 -10.36 17.37
N CYS A 22 1.18 -9.65 18.46
CA CYS A 22 1.40 -8.20 18.44
C CYS A 22 2.73 -7.79 17.79
N LEU A 23 3.67 -8.72 17.61
CA LEU A 23 4.94 -8.49 16.91
C LEU A 23 4.86 -8.82 15.42
N GLY A 24 3.71 -9.32 14.94
CA GLY A 24 3.47 -9.47 13.52
C GLY A 24 3.48 -8.11 12.82
N PRO A 25 4.06 -7.99 11.62
CA PRO A 25 3.95 -6.75 10.85
C PRO A 25 2.48 -6.43 10.67
N SER A 26 2.05 -5.27 11.16
CA SER A 26 0.74 -4.74 10.83
C SER A 26 0.74 -4.57 9.31
N THR A 27 -0.05 -5.37 8.60
CA THR A 27 -0.33 -5.13 7.19
C THR A 27 -1.04 -3.78 7.14
N ALA A 28 -0.28 -2.71 6.91
CA ALA A 28 -0.85 -1.42 6.56
C ALA A 28 -1.72 -1.68 5.34
N ILE A 29 -3.03 -1.49 5.49
CA ILE A 29 -3.94 -1.60 4.36
C ILE A 29 -3.54 -0.47 3.40
N ALA A 30 -2.98 -0.85 2.25
CA ALA A 30 -2.68 0.08 1.17
C ALA A 30 -3.97 0.82 0.81
N GLN A 31 -3.94 2.15 0.80
CA GLN A 31 -5.13 2.97 0.65
C GLN A 31 -5.42 3.28 -0.82
N ASP A 32 -6.69 3.51 -1.15
CA ASP A 32 -7.08 4.13 -2.41
C ASP A 32 -6.98 5.64 -2.27
N LEU A 33 -6.30 6.28 -3.22
CA LEU A 33 -6.11 7.72 -3.26
C LEU A 33 -6.84 8.32 -4.45
N VAL A 34 -7.71 9.28 -4.20
CA VAL A 34 -8.45 10.00 -5.24
C VAL A 34 -8.32 11.49 -5.01
N THR A 35 -7.88 12.23 -6.03
CA THR A 35 -7.82 13.69 -5.96
C THR A 35 -8.22 14.35 -7.29
N SER A 36 -8.61 15.61 -7.18
CA SER A 36 -8.82 16.51 -8.32
C SER A 36 -7.84 17.68 -8.22
N GLY A 37 -7.00 17.86 -9.22
CA GLY A 37 -5.88 18.80 -9.19
C GLY A 37 -4.72 18.32 -8.34
N GLY A 38 -3.58 19.01 -8.47
CA GLY A 38 -2.36 18.69 -7.74
C GLY A 38 -1.68 17.41 -8.21
N GLU A 39 -0.94 16.77 -7.30
CA GLU A 39 -0.13 15.58 -7.59
C GLU A 39 -0.38 14.50 -6.51
N ILE A 40 -0.54 13.25 -6.94
CA ILE A 40 -0.33 12.09 -6.08
C ILE A 40 1.08 11.58 -6.34
N HIS A 41 1.93 11.62 -5.31
CA HIS A 41 3.26 11.03 -5.34
C HIS A 41 3.31 9.85 -4.38
N VAL A 42 3.63 8.66 -4.91
CA VAL A 42 3.91 7.46 -4.13
C VAL A 42 5.43 7.29 -4.07
N PRO A 43 6.09 7.66 -2.96
CA PRO A 43 7.55 7.60 -2.84
C PRO A 43 8.06 6.17 -2.71
N GLU A 44 9.37 5.98 -2.88
CA GLU A 44 10.02 4.68 -2.68
C GLU A 44 9.76 4.11 -1.28
N GLY A 45 9.46 2.81 -1.21
CA GLY A 45 9.15 2.12 0.03
C GLY A 45 7.71 2.31 0.52
N GLU A 46 6.92 3.17 -0.13
CA GLU A 46 5.49 3.27 0.11
C GLU A 46 4.68 2.45 -0.89
N GLN A 47 3.49 2.07 -0.43
CA GLN A 47 2.57 1.25 -1.18
C GLN A 47 1.15 1.77 -1.02
N VAL A 48 0.45 1.88 -2.15
CA VAL A 48 -0.96 2.27 -2.22
C VAL A 48 -1.73 1.26 -3.05
N ASN A 49 -3.04 1.16 -2.84
CA ASN A 49 -3.84 0.15 -3.54
C ASN A 49 -4.16 0.64 -4.96
N SER A 50 -4.82 1.79 -5.07
CA SER A 50 -5.09 2.47 -6.35
C SER A 50 -4.91 3.98 -6.25
N THR A 51 -4.65 4.63 -7.38
CA THR A 51 -4.60 6.09 -7.49
C THR A 51 -5.49 6.58 -8.63
N VAL A 52 -6.30 7.60 -8.37
CA VAL A 52 -7.09 8.27 -9.40
C VAL A 52 -6.90 9.79 -9.30
N VAL A 53 -6.40 10.41 -10.37
CA VAL A 53 -6.15 11.86 -10.43
C VAL A 53 -6.89 12.48 -11.61
N LEU A 54 -7.67 13.54 -11.35
CA LEU A 54 -8.32 14.35 -12.38
C LEU A 54 -7.64 15.71 -12.46
N PHE A 55 -7.27 16.19 -13.65
CA PHE A 55 -6.63 17.50 -13.87
C PHE A 55 -5.33 17.73 -13.07
N GLY A 56 -4.54 16.68 -12.89
CA GLY A 56 -3.33 16.70 -12.06
C GLY A 56 -2.33 15.63 -12.50
N SER A 57 -1.35 15.34 -11.68
CA SER A 57 -0.31 14.36 -11.99
C SER A 57 -0.31 13.17 -11.04
N THR A 58 0.13 12.02 -11.55
CA THR A 58 0.47 10.86 -10.73
C THR A 58 1.92 10.50 -10.95
N ARG A 59 2.70 10.43 -9.87
CA ARG A 59 4.08 9.95 -9.87
C ARG A 59 4.22 8.75 -8.95
N VAL A 60 4.73 7.65 -9.47
CA VAL A 60 4.93 6.41 -8.72
C VAL A 60 6.41 6.03 -8.75
N ASP A 61 7.10 6.28 -7.64
CA ASP A 61 8.46 5.78 -7.40
C ASP A 61 8.41 4.50 -6.52
N GLY A 62 7.38 4.34 -5.69
CA GLY A 62 7.08 3.15 -4.89
C GLY A 62 6.25 2.10 -5.63
N GLU A 63 5.16 1.64 -5.00
CA GLU A 63 4.32 0.57 -5.54
C GLU A 63 2.81 0.89 -5.49
N VAL A 64 2.12 0.73 -6.62
CA VAL A 64 0.65 0.75 -6.73
C VAL A 64 0.18 -0.63 -7.13
N TRP A 65 -0.66 -1.28 -6.32
CA TRP A 65 -1.02 -2.68 -6.53
C TRP A 65 -2.01 -2.92 -7.66
N GLN A 66 -3.00 -2.04 -7.77
CA GLN A 66 -4.09 -2.18 -8.72
C GLN A 66 -3.95 -1.14 -9.83
N ASP A 67 -4.63 0.00 -9.70
CA ASP A 67 -4.82 0.88 -10.84
C ASP A 67 -4.19 2.25 -10.61
N VAL A 68 -3.50 2.75 -11.63
CA VAL A 68 -3.08 4.14 -11.75
C VAL A 68 -3.90 4.79 -12.87
N VAL A 69 -4.81 5.67 -12.51
CA VAL A 69 -5.68 6.37 -13.46
C VAL A 69 -5.44 7.88 -13.38
N THR A 70 -4.94 8.48 -14.46
CA THR A 70 -4.78 9.93 -14.58
C THR A 70 -5.60 10.46 -15.75
N ILE A 71 -6.46 11.44 -15.49
CA ILE A 71 -7.33 12.06 -16.48
C ILE A 71 -6.94 13.53 -16.63
N LEU A 72 -6.68 13.95 -17.88
CA LEU A 72 -6.28 15.30 -18.26
C LEU A 72 -5.06 15.82 -17.48
N GLY A 73 -4.01 15.00 -17.47
CA GLY A 73 -2.77 15.29 -16.76
C GLY A 73 -1.66 14.30 -17.07
N THR A 74 -0.64 14.22 -16.23
CA THR A 74 0.61 13.50 -16.53
C THR A 74 0.80 12.30 -15.61
N THR A 75 1.24 11.17 -16.16
CA THR A 75 1.59 9.98 -15.38
C THR A 75 3.06 9.63 -15.52
N GLU A 76 3.76 9.43 -14.41
CA GLU A 76 5.15 8.96 -14.37
C GLU A 76 5.27 7.73 -13.47
N ILE A 77 5.71 6.61 -14.04
CA ILE A 77 5.90 5.34 -13.33
C ILE A 77 7.38 4.98 -13.38
N ASN A 78 8.08 5.19 -12.28
CA ASN A 78 9.47 4.78 -12.07
C ASN A 78 9.56 3.48 -11.24
N GLY A 79 8.58 3.25 -10.36
CA GLY A 79 8.47 2.06 -9.52
C GLY A 79 7.61 0.96 -10.15
N LYS A 80 6.65 0.45 -9.37
CA LYS A 80 5.76 -0.64 -9.77
C LYS A 80 4.32 -0.17 -9.79
N ALA A 81 3.58 -0.50 -10.83
CA ALA A 81 2.14 -0.27 -10.88
C ALA A 81 1.45 -1.49 -11.48
N GLY A 82 0.17 -1.73 -11.15
CA GLY A 82 -0.64 -2.65 -11.94
C GLY A 82 -1.06 -2.00 -13.26
N SER A 83 -2.37 -1.85 -13.49
CA SER A 83 -2.88 -1.23 -14.71
C SER A 83 -2.63 0.28 -14.70
N VAL A 84 -2.11 0.80 -15.80
CA VAL A 84 -1.87 2.25 -15.95
C VAL A 84 -2.73 2.79 -17.08
N VAL A 85 -3.62 3.72 -16.75
CA VAL A 85 -4.52 4.40 -17.68
C VAL A 85 -4.27 5.91 -17.61
N THR A 86 -3.86 6.49 -18.73
CA THR A 86 -3.70 7.94 -18.85
C THR A 86 -4.55 8.45 -20.00
N ILE A 87 -5.43 9.41 -19.71
CA ILE A 87 -6.39 9.96 -20.67
C ILE A 87 -6.07 11.44 -20.88
N GLY A 88 -5.81 11.84 -22.13
CA GLY A 88 -5.68 13.26 -22.50
C GLY A 88 -4.42 13.96 -21.99
N GLY A 89 -3.37 13.20 -21.66
CA GLY A 89 -2.04 13.72 -21.35
C GLY A 89 -0.95 12.64 -21.47
N PRO A 90 0.32 12.98 -21.23
CA PRO A 90 1.44 12.07 -21.43
C PRO A 90 1.57 11.04 -20.31
N ALA A 91 2.04 9.85 -20.67
CA ALA A 91 2.49 8.83 -19.74
C ALA A 91 3.96 8.47 -20.03
N SER A 92 4.77 8.39 -18.98
CA SER A 92 6.14 7.87 -19.02
C SER A 92 6.25 6.69 -18.05
N ILE A 93 6.71 5.55 -18.55
CA ILE A 93 6.86 4.32 -17.76
C ILE A 93 8.30 3.86 -17.92
N ASN A 94 9.10 4.11 -16.89
CA ASN A 94 10.48 3.64 -16.76
C ASN A 94 10.58 2.40 -15.85
N GLY A 95 9.57 2.19 -15.00
CA GLY A 95 9.44 1.05 -14.10
C GLY A 95 8.72 -0.14 -14.72
N THR A 96 8.04 -0.93 -13.90
CA THR A 96 7.31 -2.14 -14.33
C THR A 96 5.80 -2.01 -14.13
N THR A 97 5.04 -2.47 -15.13
CA THR A 97 3.58 -2.57 -15.10
C THR A 97 3.13 -3.98 -15.47
N TRP A 98 1.97 -4.44 -14.98
CA TRP A 98 1.41 -5.77 -15.29
C TRP A 98 -0.09 -5.76 -15.55
#